data_AF-A0A094R3X0-F1
#
_entry.id   AF-A0A094R3X0-F1
#
_cell.length_a   1.000
_cell.length_b   1.000
_cell.length_c   1.000
_cell.angle_alpha   90.00
_cell.angle_beta   90.00
_cell.angle_gamma   90.00
#
_symmetry.space_group_name_H-M   'P 1'
#
loop_
_entity.id
_entity.type
_entity.pdbx_description
1 polymer ?
#
loop_
_entity_poly.entity_id
_entity_poly.type
_entity_poly.pdbx_seq_one_letter_code
_entity_poly.pdbx_strand_id
1 'polypeptide(L)'
;MPSSSLFPISGELLPGDGSAVLFPDFLCESDADNYFSGLHNNTPWEQNFIRLFGKEISEPRLSTWHAEADLAYTYSGVPRTPHPWKEPLSSLRTACEAHTGQSFNGALLNLYRTGQDAMGWHSDDEAVNGPNPVIASISLGAERRFDFRHKQSREMISVVLPHGSLLVMSGACQTFWLHRIAKTTRQTEPRINVTFRTLWR
;
A
#
# COMPACT_ATOMS: atom_id res chain seq x y z
N MET A 1 -4.59 -27.90 12.50
CA MET A 1 -5.99 -27.87 12.02
C MET A 1 -6.24 -26.46 11.50
N PRO A 2 -6.46 -26.22 10.19
CA PRO A 2 -6.87 -24.89 9.78
C PRO A 2 -8.34 -24.73 10.14
N SER A 3 -8.63 -23.74 10.97
CA SER A 3 -9.98 -23.27 11.26
C SER A 3 -10.53 -22.61 10.00
N SER A 4 -11.22 -23.37 9.15
CA SER A 4 -12.04 -22.80 8.08
C SER A 4 -13.26 -22.16 8.71
N SER A 5 -13.24 -20.83 8.87
CA SER A 5 -14.44 -20.05 9.19
C SER A 5 -15.51 -20.38 8.15
N LEU A 6 -16.67 -20.87 8.60
CA LEU A 6 -17.82 -21.27 7.77
C LEU A 6 -18.59 -20.06 7.19
N PHE A 7 -18.12 -18.85 7.44
CA PHE A 7 -18.61 -17.63 6.83
C PHE A 7 -17.43 -16.93 6.12
N PRO A 8 -17.56 -16.59 4.82
CA PRO A 8 -16.57 -15.76 4.16
C PRO A 8 -16.47 -14.45 4.93
N ILE A 9 -15.25 -14.03 5.26
CA ILE A 9 -15.01 -12.71 5.81
C ILE A 9 -15.56 -11.72 4.78
N SER A 10 -16.56 -10.92 5.17
CA SER A 10 -17.11 -9.89 4.29
C SER A 10 -15.97 -8.99 3.81
N GLY A 11 -15.79 -8.88 2.50
CA GLY A 11 -14.71 -8.10 1.89
C GLY A 11 -13.44 -8.87 1.53
N GLU A 12 -13.35 -10.19 1.79
CA GLU A 12 -12.26 -11.01 1.25
C GLU A 12 -12.30 -11.02 -0.28
N LEU A 13 -11.15 -10.73 -0.89
CA LEU A 13 -10.99 -10.61 -2.33
C LEU A 13 -10.36 -11.86 -2.94
N LEU A 14 -9.44 -12.53 -2.23
CA LEU A 14 -8.66 -13.63 -2.79
C LEU A 14 -9.34 -14.99 -2.53
N PRO A 15 -9.38 -15.90 -3.51
CA PRO A 15 -9.95 -17.23 -3.34
C PRO A 15 -9.03 -18.18 -2.57
N GLY A 16 -7.77 -17.83 -2.34
CA GLY A 16 -6.78 -18.66 -1.65
C GLY A 16 -5.36 -18.09 -1.73
N ASP A 17 -4.40 -18.85 -1.17
CA ASP A 17 -2.95 -18.55 -1.19
C ASP A 17 -2.58 -17.16 -0.64
N GLY A 18 -3.26 -16.80 0.45
CA GLY A 18 -3.19 -15.49 1.08
C GLY A 18 -4.57 -14.98 1.46
N SER A 19 -4.62 -13.75 1.94
CA SER A 19 -5.87 -13.02 2.20
C SER A 19 -5.68 -11.57 1.79
N ALA A 20 -6.70 -10.97 1.19
CA ALA A 20 -6.80 -9.54 0.97
C ALA A 20 -8.23 -9.07 1.29
N VAL A 21 -8.41 -8.39 2.41
CA VAL A 21 -9.73 -7.95 2.89
C VAL A 21 -9.88 -6.44 2.70
N LEU A 22 -10.93 -6.03 1.98
CA LEU A 22 -11.26 -4.62 1.77
C LEU A 22 -12.34 -4.14 2.74
N PHE A 23 -12.06 -3.02 3.42
CA PHE A 23 -12.96 -2.26 4.26
C PHE A 23 -13.23 -0.91 3.59
N PRO A 24 -14.33 -0.78 2.81
CA PRO A 24 -14.58 0.43 2.02
C PRO A 24 -14.85 1.67 2.88
N ASP A 25 -15.55 1.49 4.01
CA ASP A 25 -15.98 2.57 4.92
C ASP A 25 -15.09 2.65 6.17
N PHE A 26 -13.78 2.42 6.02
CA PHE A 26 -12.86 2.38 7.16
C PHE A 26 -12.72 3.75 7.84
N LEU A 27 -12.56 4.81 7.05
CA LEU A 27 -12.66 6.19 7.51
C LEU A 27 -13.99 6.78 7.06
N CYS A 28 -14.59 7.64 7.89
CA CYS A 28 -15.67 8.49 7.41
C CYS A 28 -15.11 9.55 6.44
N GLU A 29 -15.98 10.07 5.56
CA GLU A 29 -15.60 10.98 4.49
C GLU A 29 -14.84 12.22 5.00
N SER A 30 -15.32 12.85 6.08
CA SER A 30 -14.67 14.03 6.66
C SER A 30 -13.26 13.75 7.20
N ASP A 31 -13.06 12.58 7.82
CA ASP A 31 -11.74 12.21 8.32
C ASP A 31 -10.79 11.91 7.16
N ALA A 32 -11.28 11.19 6.14
CA ALA A 32 -10.52 10.87 4.95
C ALA A 32 -10.09 12.14 4.18
N ASP A 33 -10.95 13.16 4.08
CA ASP A 33 -10.62 14.46 3.50
C ASP A 33 -9.54 15.21 4.29
N ASN A 34 -9.63 15.18 5.62
CA ASN A 34 -8.64 15.79 6.52
C ASN A 34 -7.29 15.10 6.41
N TYR A 35 -7.26 13.76 6.40
CA TYR A 35 -6.04 12.97 6.19
C TYR A 35 -5.44 13.23 4.81
N PHE A 36 -6.27 13.25 3.75
CA PHE A 36 -5.81 13.55 2.40
C PHE A 36 -5.14 14.92 2.35
N SER A 37 -5.82 15.96 2.83
CA SER A 37 -5.31 17.34 2.82
C SER A 37 -4.03 17.48 3.66
N GLY A 38 -4.01 16.89 4.85
CA GLY A 38 -2.85 16.94 5.75
C GLY A 38 -1.64 16.22 5.16
N LEU A 39 -1.80 15.02 4.62
CA LEU A 39 -0.70 14.28 3.98
C LEU A 39 -0.25 14.96 2.69
N HIS A 40 -1.18 15.39 1.83
CA HIS A 40 -0.84 15.99 0.56
C HIS A 40 0.07 17.22 0.72
N ASN A 41 -0.22 18.06 1.72
CA ASN A 41 0.48 19.33 1.91
C ASN A 41 1.75 19.25 2.77
N ASN A 42 1.84 18.27 3.68
CA ASN A 42 2.93 18.22 4.68
C ASN A 42 3.91 17.06 4.47
N THR A 43 3.62 16.14 3.55
CA THR A 43 4.50 15.01 3.24
C THR A 43 5.67 15.46 2.36
N PRO A 44 6.92 15.07 2.67
CA PRO A 44 8.08 15.36 1.82
C PRO A 44 8.09 14.42 0.61
N TRP A 45 7.27 14.73 -0.40
CA TRP A 45 7.15 13.91 -1.61
C TRP A 45 8.44 13.93 -2.44
N GLU A 46 8.92 12.75 -2.81
CA GLU A 46 10.15 12.59 -3.61
C GLU A 46 9.84 11.93 -4.95
N GLN A 47 10.46 12.44 -6.03
CA GLN A 47 10.44 11.78 -7.33
C GLN A 47 11.59 10.77 -7.38
N ASN A 48 11.24 9.50 -7.23
CA ASN A 48 12.21 8.41 -7.32
C ASN A 48 12.47 7.99 -8.77
N PHE A 49 13.56 7.25 -8.97
CA PHE A 49 14.03 6.78 -10.26
C PHE A 49 14.32 5.28 -10.20
N ILE A 50 14.02 4.59 -11.29
CA ILE A 50 14.32 3.18 -11.49
C ILE A 50 15.21 3.01 -12.72
N ARG A 51 16.06 1.98 -12.72
CA ARG A 51 16.85 1.61 -13.89
C ARG A 51 16.12 0.53 -14.68
N LEU A 52 15.69 0.86 -15.89
CA LEU A 52 15.10 -0.07 -16.85
C LEU A 52 15.95 -0.09 -18.12
N PHE A 53 16.41 -1.28 -18.52
CA PHE A 53 17.25 -1.47 -19.71
C PHE A 53 18.48 -0.53 -19.74
N GLY A 54 19.12 -0.33 -18.58
CA GLY A 54 20.29 0.54 -18.44
C GLY A 54 19.98 2.05 -18.44
N LYS A 55 18.73 2.46 -18.63
CA LYS A 55 18.30 3.86 -18.56
C LYS A 55 17.62 4.16 -17.24
N GLU A 56 17.92 5.33 -16.69
CA GLU A 56 17.25 5.84 -15.50
C GLU A 56 15.95 6.53 -15.90
N ILE A 57 14.83 6.08 -15.36
CA ILE A 57 13.48 6.55 -15.67
C ILE A 57 12.79 6.94 -14.37
N SER A 58 12.13 8.10 -14.37
CA SER A 58 11.32 8.53 -13.23
C SER A 58 10.19 7.55 -12.98
N GLU A 59 10.02 7.17 -11.72
CA GLU A 59 8.85 6.39 -11.34
C GLU A 59 7.56 7.18 -11.63
N PRO A 60 6.51 6.53 -12.15
CA PRO A 60 5.26 7.20 -12.44
C PRO A 60 4.43 7.38 -11.16
N ARG A 61 5.02 8.01 -10.13
CA ARG A 61 4.42 8.44 -8.86
C ARG A 61 5.46 9.22 -8.07
N LEU A 62 5.02 10.02 -7.11
CA LEU A 62 5.90 10.48 -6.03
C LEU A 62 5.78 9.51 -4.85
N SER A 63 6.84 9.35 -4.09
CA SER A 63 6.80 8.50 -2.89
C SER A 63 7.68 9.05 -1.79
N THR A 64 7.41 8.61 -0.57
CA THR A 64 8.28 8.84 0.58
C THR A 64 8.15 7.70 1.56
N TRP A 65 9.21 7.45 2.31
CA TRP A 65 9.28 6.35 3.26
C TRP A 65 9.44 6.89 4.67
N HIS A 66 8.60 6.41 5.58
CA HIS A 66 8.64 6.73 6.99
C HIS A 66 8.84 5.46 7.81
N ALA A 67 9.71 5.49 8.79
CA ALA A 67 9.95 4.36 9.69
C ALA A 67 10.57 4.83 11.00
N GLU A 68 10.68 3.92 11.96
CA GLU A 68 11.49 4.15 13.16
C GLU A 68 12.96 4.41 12.79
N ALA A 69 13.66 5.24 13.56
CA ALA A 69 14.95 5.83 13.19
C ALA A 69 16.08 4.81 12.98
N ASP A 70 15.98 3.62 13.55
CA ASP A 70 16.97 2.55 13.42
C ASP A 70 16.69 1.57 12.27
N LEU A 71 15.64 1.82 11.47
CA LEU A 71 15.25 1.01 10.33
C LEU A 71 15.71 1.67 9.03
N ALA A 72 16.98 1.47 8.68
CA ALA A 72 17.46 1.80 7.34
C ALA A 72 16.79 0.86 6.31
N TYR A 73 16.34 1.42 5.19
CA TYR A 73 15.84 0.62 4.07
C TYR A 73 16.69 0.88 2.82
N THR A 74 16.75 -0.12 1.94
CA THR A 74 17.44 0.00 0.66
C THR A 74 16.41 0.03 -0.44
N TYR A 75 16.41 1.09 -1.24
CA TYR A 75 15.53 1.21 -2.41
C TYR A 75 16.35 1.31 -3.68
N SER A 76 16.08 0.43 -4.65
CA SER A 76 16.85 0.33 -5.91
C SER A 76 18.37 0.24 -5.70
N GLY A 77 18.80 -0.44 -4.62
CA GLY A 77 20.22 -0.62 -4.28
C GLY A 77 20.88 0.58 -3.59
N VAL A 78 20.13 1.64 -3.29
CA VAL A 78 20.63 2.83 -2.59
C VAL A 78 20.09 2.83 -1.16
N PRO A 79 20.95 2.89 -0.12
CA PRO A 79 20.52 3.08 1.26
C PRO A 79 19.78 4.41 1.39
N ARG A 80 18.65 4.39 2.08
CA ARG A 80 17.80 5.55 2.32
C ARG A 80 17.55 5.68 3.81
N THR A 81 17.61 6.92 4.29
CA THR A 81 17.20 7.26 5.66
C THR A 81 15.68 7.47 5.65
N PRO A 82 14.91 6.79 6.52
CA PRO A 82 13.48 7.04 6.64
C PRO A 82 13.20 8.45 7.17
N HIS A 83 12.08 9.04 6.74
CA HIS A 83 11.52 10.23 7.38
C HIS A 83 10.86 9.84 8.71
N PRO A 84 10.89 10.70 9.74
CA PRO A 84 10.24 10.41 11.01
C PRO A 84 8.71 10.41 10.88
N TRP A 85 8.04 9.72 11.79
CA TRP A 85 6.59 9.79 11.95
C TRP A 85 6.14 11.21 12.37
N LYS A 86 5.13 11.74 11.69
CA LYS A 86 4.52 13.05 11.96
C LYS A 86 3.02 12.95 11.77
N GLU A 87 2.26 13.86 12.39
CA GLU A 87 0.84 14.00 12.05
C GLU A 87 0.65 14.48 10.61
N PRO A 88 -0.39 14.02 9.90
CA PRO A 88 -1.44 13.12 10.39
C PRO A 88 -1.14 11.62 10.21
N LEU A 89 0.07 11.25 9.75
CA LEU A 89 0.45 9.86 9.46
C LEU A 89 0.46 8.98 10.72
N SER A 90 0.90 9.52 11.87
CA SER A 90 0.93 8.80 13.16
C SER A 90 -0.47 8.40 13.65
N SER A 91 -1.46 9.29 13.51
CA SER A 91 -2.86 8.97 13.84
C SER A 91 -3.41 7.87 12.91
N LEU A 92 -3.11 7.96 11.61
CA LEU A 92 -3.52 6.96 10.63
C LEU A 92 -2.91 5.58 10.91
N ARG A 93 -1.64 5.54 11.33
CA ARG A 93 -0.98 4.32 11.82
C ARG A 93 -1.75 3.70 12.96
N THR A 94 -2.03 4.49 14.00
CA THR A 94 -2.72 4.04 15.22
C THR A 94 -4.10 3.46 14.90
N ALA A 95 -4.84 4.07 13.97
CA ALA A 95 -6.13 3.55 13.51
C ALA A 95 -5.99 2.17 12.82
N CYS A 96 -4.97 1.99 11.98
CA CYS A 96 -4.68 0.70 11.35
C CYS A 96 -4.28 -0.35 12.40
N GLU A 97 -3.45 0.00 13.37
CA GLU A 97 -3.02 -0.91 14.44
C GLU A 97 -4.21 -1.36 15.29
N ALA A 98 -5.08 -0.43 15.69
CA ALA A 98 -6.29 -0.74 16.44
C ALA A 98 -7.25 -1.66 15.67
N HIS A 99 -7.39 -1.46 14.35
CA HIS A 99 -8.26 -2.28 13.51
C HIS A 99 -7.69 -3.68 13.23
N THR A 100 -6.39 -3.77 12.96
CA THR A 100 -5.75 -5.04 12.54
C THR A 100 -5.22 -5.86 13.71
N GLY A 101 -5.04 -5.26 14.89
CA GLY A 101 -4.34 -5.86 16.02
C GLY A 101 -2.84 -6.07 15.77
N GLN A 102 -2.27 -5.49 14.71
CA GLN A 102 -0.86 -5.54 14.37
C GLN A 102 -0.17 -4.22 14.71
N SER A 103 1.14 -4.24 14.92
CA SER A 103 1.95 -3.03 15.08
C SER A 103 2.72 -2.74 13.80
N PHE A 104 2.81 -1.48 13.40
CA PHE A 104 3.52 -1.06 12.19
C PHE A 104 4.67 -0.12 12.54
N ASN A 105 5.85 -0.37 11.99
CA ASN A 105 7.05 0.43 12.23
C ASN A 105 7.65 1.03 10.94
N GLY A 106 7.00 0.80 9.78
CA GLY A 106 7.30 1.42 8.51
C GLY A 106 6.05 1.74 7.68
N ALA A 107 6.14 2.77 6.85
CA ALA A 107 5.13 3.14 5.87
C ALA A 107 5.76 3.66 4.56
N LEU A 108 5.29 3.14 3.44
CA LEU A 108 5.49 3.76 2.13
C LEU A 108 4.27 4.59 1.76
N LEU A 109 4.47 5.88 1.57
CA LEU A 109 3.46 6.76 1.00
C LEU A 109 3.71 6.89 -0.49
N ASN A 110 2.64 6.77 -1.28
CA ASN A 110 2.67 6.97 -2.72
C ASN A 110 1.61 8.01 -3.10
N LEU A 111 2.03 9.05 -3.83
CA LEU A 111 1.15 10.04 -4.43
C LEU A 111 1.09 9.80 -5.95
N TYR A 112 -0.08 9.38 -6.42
CA TYR A 112 -0.43 9.28 -7.81
C TYR A 112 -1.09 10.59 -8.22
N ARG A 113 -0.34 11.46 -8.90
CA ARG A 113 -0.76 12.83 -9.23
C ARG A 113 -1.92 12.85 -10.23
N THR A 114 -1.94 11.87 -11.14
CA THR A 114 -2.95 11.73 -12.19
C THR A 114 -3.17 10.25 -12.54
N GLY A 115 -4.09 9.98 -13.47
CA GLY A 115 -4.32 8.65 -14.03
C GLY A 115 -3.11 8.05 -14.77
N GLN A 116 -2.12 8.87 -15.13
CA GLN A 116 -0.88 8.42 -15.79
C GLN A 116 0.16 7.90 -14.81
N ASP A 117 0.04 8.24 -13.54
CA ASP A 117 0.83 7.65 -12.47
C ASP A 117 0.32 6.22 -12.16
N ALA A 118 1.23 5.29 -11.90
CA ALA A 118 0.96 3.88 -11.77
C ALA A 118 2.01 3.16 -10.91
N MET A 119 1.70 1.91 -10.58
CA MET A 119 2.64 0.97 -10.02
C MET A 119 2.57 -0.31 -10.84
N GLY A 120 3.71 -0.84 -11.26
CA GLY A 120 3.78 -2.06 -12.05
C GLY A 120 3.32 -3.29 -11.27
N TRP A 121 3.29 -4.45 -11.94
CA TRP A 121 3.07 -5.72 -11.26
C TRP A 121 4.24 -6.01 -10.31
N HIS A 122 3.96 -6.16 -9.02
CA HIS A 122 4.95 -6.46 -7.97
C HIS A 122 4.31 -7.23 -6.81
N SER A 123 5.14 -7.73 -5.91
CA SER A 123 4.73 -8.18 -4.57
C SER A 123 5.57 -7.39 -3.56
N ASP A 124 5.05 -7.19 -2.36
CA ASP A 124 5.82 -6.61 -1.26
C ASP A 124 6.64 -7.71 -0.55
N ASP A 125 7.50 -8.40 -1.30
CA ASP A 125 8.27 -9.58 -0.88
C ASP A 125 9.73 -9.29 -0.53
N GLU A 126 10.06 -8.02 -0.24
CA GLU A 126 11.38 -7.66 0.25
C GLU A 126 11.68 -8.34 1.58
N ALA A 127 12.92 -8.83 1.76
CA ALA A 127 13.34 -9.57 2.96
C ALA A 127 13.07 -8.81 4.27
N VAL A 128 13.12 -7.48 4.24
CA VAL A 128 12.83 -6.59 5.38
C VAL A 128 11.38 -6.70 5.87
N ASN A 129 10.43 -7.16 5.05
CA ASN A 129 9.04 -7.36 5.47
C ASN A 129 8.85 -8.70 6.22
N GLY A 130 9.85 -9.59 6.21
CA GLY A 130 9.77 -10.92 6.81
C GLY A 130 8.76 -11.86 6.12
N PRO A 131 8.54 -13.07 6.67
CA PRO A 131 7.62 -14.04 6.08
C PRO A 131 6.16 -13.67 6.33
N ASN A 132 5.33 -13.75 5.29
CA ASN A 132 3.87 -13.53 5.36
C ASN A 132 3.48 -12.21 6.06
N PRO A 133 3.99 -11.05 5.61
CA PRO A 133 3.73 -9.78 6.27
C PRO A 133 2.24 -9.45 6.26
N VAL A 134 1.77 -8.81 7.34
CA VAL A 134 0.51 -8.08 7.33
C VAL A 134 0.78 -6.67 6.81
N ILE A 135 0.03 -6.28 5.79
CA ILE A 135 0.15 -4.99 5.13
C ILE A 135 -1.21 -4.29 5.22
N ALA A 136 -1.24 -3.12 5.84
CA ALA A 136 -2.42 -2.26 5.88
C ALA A 136 -2.25 -1.12 4.88
N SER A 137 -3.11 -1.07 3.87
CA SER A 137 -3.05 -0.11 2.76
C SER A 137 -4.28 0.80 2.77
N ILE A 138 -4.08 2.08 3.09
CA ILE A 138 -5.15 3.09 3.06
C ILE A 138 -5.11 3.87 1.76
N SER A 139 -6.30 4.12 1.18
CA SER A 139 -6.49 4.92 -0.03
C SER A 139 -7.22 6.23 0.28
N LEU A 140 -6.65 7.35 -0.16
CA LEU A 140 -7.20 8.71 0.03
C LEU A 140 -7.20 9.46 -1.31
N GLY A 141 -8.16 10.35 -1.53
CA GLY A 141 -8.39 11.00 -2.82
C GLY A 141 -9.03 10.08 -3.87
N ALA A 142 -8.63 10.28 -5.13
CA ALA A 142 -9.29 9.63 -6.27
C ALA A 142 -9.26 8.10 -6.22
N GLU A 143 -10.38 7.48 -6.58
CA GLU A 143 -10.49 6.03 -6.66
C GLU A 143 -9.65 5.46 -7.80
N ARG A 144 -8.99 4.33 -7.55
CA ARG A 144 -8.19 3.63 -8.55
C ARG A 144 -8.45 2.14 -8.52
N ARG A 145 -8.45 1.55 -9.71
CA ARG A 145 -8.47 0.09 -9.90
C ARG A 145 -7.15 -0.51 -9.41
N PHE A 146 -7.25 -1.41 -8.46
CA PHE A 146 -6.19 -2.25 -7.96
C PHE A 146 -6.40 -3.66 -8.50
N ASP A 147 -5.38 -4.21 -9.15
CA ASP A 147 -5.44 -5.56 -9.72
C ASP A 147 -4.52 -6.49 -8.94
N PHE A 148 -5.00 -7.70 -8.67
CA PHE A 148 -4.21 -8.85 -8.25
C PHE A 148 -4.05 -9.82 -9.42
N ARG A 149 -2.92 -10.52 -9.45
CA ARG A 149 -2.63 -11.62 -10.37
C ARG A 149 -1.90 -12.74 -9.66
N HIS A 150 -2.48 -13.93 -9.63
CA HIS A 150 -1.80 -15.09 -9.07
C HIS A 150 -0.57 -15.45 -9.93
N LYS A 151 0.58 -15.68 -9.29
CA LYS A 151 1.87 -15.90 -9.97
C LYS A 151 1.84 -17.18 -10.83
N GLN A 152 1.23 -18.25 -10.32
CA GLN A 152 1.12 -19.56 -10.98
C GLN A 152 -0.11 -19.69 -11.89
N SER A 153 -1.34 -19.73 -11.33
CA SER A 153 -2.59 -19.89 -12.10
C SER A 153 -2.90 -18.75 -13.07
N ARG A 154 -2.27 -17.58 -12.89
CA ARG A 154 -2.53 -16.34 -13.65
C ARG A 154 -3.95 -15.78 -13.47
N GLU A 155 -4.68 -16.28 -12.48
CA GLU A 155 -5.98 -15.75 -12.08
C GLU A 155 -5.87 -14.25 -11.76
N MET A 156 -6.88 -13.49 -12.16
CA MET A 156 -6.92 -12.04 -12.09
C MET A 156 -8.12 -11.60 -11.27
N ILE A 157 -7.89 -10.74 -10.29
CA ILE A 157 -8.93 -10.16 -9.44
C ILE A 157 -8.74 -8.64 -9.49
N SER A 158 -9.83 -7.89 -9.63
CA SER A 158 -9.78 -6.45 -9.75
C SER A 158 -10.79 -5.82 -8.82
N VAL A 159 -10.34 -4.80 -8.09
CA VAL A 159 -11.18 -4.06 -7.15
C VAL A 159 -10.92 -2.56 -7.31
N VAL A 160 -11.93 -1.75 -7.05
CA VAL A 160 -11.75 -0.29 -6.91
C VAL A 160 -11.48 -0.01 -5.46
N LEU A 161 -10.49 0.84 -5.16
CA LEU A 161 -10.19 1.28 -3.80
C LEU A 161 -10.83 2.65 -3.55
N PRO A 162 -11.91 2.73 -2.74
CA PRO A 162 -12.61 3.97 -2.44
C PRO A 162 -11.77 4.95 -1.61
N HIS A 163 -12.20 6.21 -1.59
CA HIS A 163 -11.70 7.20 -0.65
C HIS A 163 -11.95 6.75 0.80
N GLY A 164 -10.92 6.81 1.66
CA GLY A 164 -11.04 6.42 3.06
C GLY A 164 -10.97 4.92 3.33
N SER A 165 -10.82 4.09 2.28
CA SER A 165 -10.81 2.63 2.41
C SER A 165 -9.49 2.08 2.97
N LEU A 166 -9.59 0.94 3.65
CA LEU A 166 -8.47 0.13 4.10
C LEU A 166 -8.49 -1.22 3.39
N LEU A 167 -7.37 -1.60 2.78
CA LEU A 167 -7.11 -2.93 2.25
C LEU A 167 -6.05 -3.60 3.13
N VAL A 168 -6.39 -4.74 3.75
CA VAL A 168 -5.46 -5.54 4.55
C VAL A 168 -5.04 -6.76 3.74
N MET A 169 -3.75 -6.85 3.38
CA MET A 169 -3.16 -8.02 2.74
C MET A 169 -2.36 -8.82 3.77
N SER A 170 -2.55 -10.14 3.83
CA SER A 170 -1.90 -10.99 4.83
C SER A 170 -1.72 -12.44 4.36
N GLY A 171 -1.14 -13.27 5.23
CA GLY A 171 -0.83 -14.66 4.92
C GLY A 171 0.15 -14.77 3.75
N ALA A 172 -0.04 -15.75 2.89
CA ALA A 172 0.85 -15.99 1.75
C ALA A 172 0.61 -15.05 0.54
N CYS A 173 -0.14 -13.95 0.73
CA CYS A 173 -0.52 -13.03 -0.35
C CYS A 173 0.71 -12.53 -1.12
N GLN A 174 1.75 -12.03 -0.43
CA GLN A 174 2.95 -11.50 -1.10
C GLN A 174 3.79 -12.61 -1.76
N THR A 175 3.64 -13.85 -1.30
CA THR A 175 4.29 -15.02 -1.91
C THR A 175 3.65 -15.38 -3.24
N PHE A 176 2.32 -15.48 -3.30
CA PHE A 176 1.61 -16.05 -4.46
C PHE A 176 0.94 -15.04 -5.38
N TRP A 177 0.69 -13.82 -4.92
CA TRP A 177 -0.03 -12.81 -5.68
C TRP A 177 0.85 -11.61 -6.01
N LEU A 178 0.83 -11.20 -7.28
CA LEU A 178 1.29 -9.89 -7.71
C LEU A 178 0.13 -8.91 -7.62
N HIS A 179 0.43 -7.64 -7.43
CA HIS A 179 -0.54 -6.57 -7.50
C HIS A 179 -0.03 -5.33 -8.23
N ARG A 180 -0.96 -4.45 -8.64
CA ARG A 180 -0.63 -3.20 -9.34
C ARG A 180 -1.70 -2.12 -9.19
N ILE A 181 -1.30 -0.88 -9.46
CA ILE A 181 -2.18 0.24 -9.78
C ILE A 181 -2.01 0.55 -11.28
N ALA A 182 -3.00 0.22 -12.09
CA ALA A 182 -2.94 0.42 -13.54
C ALA A 182 -3.12 1.90 -13.93
N LYS A 183 -2.45 2.33 -15.01
CA LYS A 183 -2.72 3.63 -15.64
C LYS A 183 -4.15 3.69 -16.14
N THR A 184 -4.72 4.89 -16.13
CA THR A 184 -6.02 5.20 -16.74
C THR A 184 -5.92 6.44 -17.60
N THR A 185 -6.61 6.43 -18.73
CA THR A 185 -6.74 7.60 -19.63
C THR A 185 -7.81 8.57 -19.15
N ARG A 186 -8.64 8.18 -18.18
CA ARG A 186 -9.58 9.08 -17.52
C ARG A 186 -8.80 10.15 -16.77
N GLN A 187 -9.27 11.39 -16.83
CA GLN A 187 -8.78 12.43 -15.94
C GLN A 187 -9.15 12.02 -14.50
N THR A 188 -8.15 12.00 -13.62
CA THR A 188 -8.35 11.69 -12.21
C THR A 188 -7.66 12.75 -11.37
N GLU A 189 -8.31 13.11 -10.26
CA GLU A 189 -7.67 13.85 -9.19
C GLU A 189 -6.54 13.05 -8.54
N PRO A 190 -5.70 13.67 -7.69
CA PRO A 190 -4.63 12.96 -7.01
C PRO A 190 -5.16 11.88 -6.07
N ARG A 191 -4.39 10.79 -5.94
CA ARG A 191 -4.61 9.72 -4.97
C ARG A 191 -3.37 9.56 -4.10
N ILE A 192 -3.57 9.53 -2.79
CA ILE A 192 -2.56 9.11 -1.82
C ILE A 192 -2.84 7.68 -1.40
N ASN A 193 -1.78 6.90 -1.31
CA ASN A 193 -1.80 5.56 -0.75
C ASN A 193 -0.78 5.47 0.38
N VAL A 194 -1.20 5.02 1.56
CA VAL A 194 -0.32 4.77 2.69
C VAL A 194 -0.26 3.27 2.93
N THR A 195 0.91 2.66 2.76
CA THR A 195 1.13 1.23 2.96
C THR A 195 1.96 1.00 4.22
N PHE A 196 1.31 0.60 5.30
CA PHE A 196 1.95 0.28 6.59
C PHE A 196 2.44 -1.17 6.63
N ARG A 197 3.62 -1.37 7.23
CA ARG A 197 4.30 -2.67 7.34
C ARG A 197 5.03 -2.79 8.68
N THR A 198 5.25 -4.03 9.09
CA THR A 198 6.19 -4.38 10.16
C THR A 198 7.49 -4.85 9.53
N LEU A 199 8.53 -4.07 9.72
CA LEU A 199 9.88 -4.31 9.23
C LEU A 199 10.67 -5.12 10.26
N TRP A 200 11.34 -6.14 9.77
CA TRP A 200 12.23 -7.03 10.49
C TRP A 200 13.66 -6.48 10.46
N ARG A 201 14.43 -6.80 11.50
CA ARG A 201 15.86 -6.49 11.63
C ARG A 201 16.71 -7.68 11.24
#